data_AF-A0A558AXV9-F1
#
_entry.id   AF-A0A558AXV9-F1
#
_cell.length_a   1.000
_cell.length_b   1.000
_cell.length_c   1.000
_cell.angle_alpha   90.00
_cell.angle_beta   90.00
_cell.angle_gamma   90.00
#
_symmetry.space_group_name_H-M   'P 1'
#
loop_
_entity.id
_entity.type
_entity.pdbx_description
1 polymer ?
#
loop_
_entity_poly.entity_id
_entity_poly.type
_entity_poly.pdbx_seq_one_letter_code
_entity_poly.pdbx_strand_id
1 'polypeptide(L)'
;MAEIKQEPMSKKKLDYVRRERTREMRQQIISFSLMIFLTFVAFGLVAMDVSPQFVIPIVIGMAFIQVILQFYYFMHMKDKGHEFAKLFIMTGIFFALSFVVTFIYIVWIGKPI
;
A
#
# COMPACT_ATOMS: atom_id res chain seq x y z
N MET A 1 -40.04 3.54 -6.87
CA MET A 1 -39.77 2.09 -6.98
C MET A 1 -39.42 1.79 -8.43
N ALA A 2 -38.13 1.77 -8.77
CA ALA A 2 -37.69 1.25 -10.05
C ALA A 2 -37.33 -0.21 -9.82
N GLU A 3 -38.14 -1.14 -10.33
CA GLU A 3 -37.76 -2.54 -10.43
C GLU A 3 -36.56 -2.61 -11.39
N ILE A 4 -35.35 -2.68 -10.83
CA ILE A 4 -34.18 -3.08 -11.59
C ILE A 4 -34.41 -4.54 -11.96
N LYS A 5 -34.94 -4.76 -13.16
CA LYS A 5 -35.09 -6.09 -13.77
C LYS A 5 -33.67 -6.66 -13.94
N GLN A 6 -33.20 -7.39 -12.94
CA GLN A 6 -31.94 -8.12 -13.00
C GLN A 6 -32.11 -9.26 -14.01
N GLU A 7 -31.81 -8.97 -15.29
CA GLU A 7 -31.57 -10.00 -16.28
C GLU A 7 -30.49 -10.95 -15.72
N PRO A 8 -30.76 -12.25 -15.55
CA PRO A 8 -29.77 -13.17 -15.02
C PRO A 8 -28.55 -13.16 -15.96
N MET A 9 -27.40 -12.73 -15.43
CA MET A 9 -26.14 -12.71 -16.16
C MET A 9 -25.95 -14.06 -16.87
N SER A 10 -25.89 -14.05 -18.20
CA SER A 10 -25.67 -15.26 -19.00
C SER A 10 -24.48 -16.05 -18.45
N LYS A 11 -24.58 -17.39 -18.36
CA LYS A 11 -23.56 -18.27 -17.73
C LYS A 11 -22.13 -17.93 -18.17
N LYS A 12 -21.94 -17.61 -19.45
CA LYS A 12 -20.65 -17.19 -20.03
C LYS A 12 -20.07 -15.92 -19.38
N LYS A 13 -20.92 -14.95 -19.04
CA LYS A 13 -20.52 -13.69 -18.40
C LYS A 13 -20.17 -13.92 -16.92
N LEU A 14 -20.86 -14.85 -16.26
CA LEU A 14 -20.52 -15.28 -14.89
C LEU A 14 -19.15 -15.95 -14.84
N ASP A 15 -18.88 -16.86 -15.79
CA ASP A 15 -17.61 -17.56 -15.90
C ASP A 15 -16.44 -16.62 -16.23
N TYR A 16 -16.69 -15.61 -17.06
CA TYR A 16 -15.71 -14.56 -17.36
C TYR A 16 -15.33 -13.76 -16.11
N VAL A 17 -16.31 -13.22 -15.37
CA VAL A 17 -16.08 -12.47 -14.13
C VAL A 17 -15.36 -13.33 -13.08
N ARG A 18 -15.70 -14.62 -12.98
CA ARG A 18 -15.03 -15.54 -12.05
C ARG A 18 -13.55 -15.74 -12.38
N ARG A 19 -13.21 -15.85 -13.66
CA ARG A 19 -11.81 -15.98 -14.12
C ARG A 19 -11.02 -14.71 -13.87
N GLU A 20 -11.62 -13.55 -14.14
CA GLU A 20 -11.02 -12.23 -13.90
C GLU A 20 -10.70 -12.03 -12.42
N ARG A 21 -11.68 -12.23 -11.53
CA ARG A 21 -11.52 -12.15 -10.06
C ARG A 21 -10.44 -13.09 -9.52
N THR A 22 -10.35 -14.30 -10.08
CA THR A 22 -9.31 -15.27 -9.69
C THR A 22 -7.92 -14.80 -10.10
N ARG A 23 -7.78 -14.12 -11.25
CA ARG A 23 -6.50 -13.57 -11.71
C ARG A 23 -6.05 -12.40 -10.85
N GLU A 24 -6.97 -11.51 -10.49
CA GLU A 24 -6.71 -10.40 -9.55
C GLU A 24 -6.28 -10.92 -8.18
N MET A 25 -7.01 -11.90 -7.64
CA MET A 25 -6.70 -12.49 -6.33
C MET A 25 -5.33 -13.17 -6.32
N ARG A 26 -4.92 -13.81 -7.43
CA ARG A 26 -3.55 -14.36 -7.55
C ARG A 26 -2.48 -13.26 -7.48
N GLN A 27 -2.70 -12.11 -8.13
CA GLN A 27 -1.74 -11.01 -8.04
C GLN A 27 -1.66 -10.44 -6.63
N GLN A 28 -2.79 -10.27 -5.94
CA GLN A 28 -2.81 -9.84 -4.55
C GLN A 28 -2.04 -10.80 -3.64
N ILE A 29 -2.24 -12.12 -3.80
CA ILE A 29 -1.54 -13.13 -2.99
C ILE A 29 -0.03 -13.09 -3.25
N ILE A 30 0.41 -13.00 -4.51
CA ILE A 30 1.84 -12.92 -4.86
C ILE A 30 2.49 -11.68 -4.20
N SER A 31 1.85 -10.52 -4.34
CA SER A 31 2.36 -9.30 -3.72
C SER A 31 2.37 -9.40 -2.20
N PHE A 32 1.32 -9.93 -1.59
CA PHE A 32 1.25 -10.13 -0.14
C PHE A 32 2.37 -11.03 0.39
N SER A 33 2.63 -12.14 -0.30
CA SER A 33 3.76 -13.02 0.03
C SER A 33 5.11 -12.32 -0.10
N LEU A 34 5.31 -11.50 -1.14
CA LEU A 34 6.52 -10.69 -1.30
C LEU A 34 6.71 -9.68 -0.15
N MET A 35 5.63 -9.05 0.30
CA MET A 35 5.68 -8.07 1.38
C MET A 35 6.04 -8.73 2.71
N ILE A 36 5.44 -9.88 3.03
CA ILE A 36 5.82 -10.67 4.20
C ILE A 36 7.29 -11.08 4.14
N PHE A 37 7.75 -11.56 2.98
CA PHE A 37 9.14 -11.96 2.78
C PHE A 37 10.12 -10.81 3.06
N LEU A 38 9.88 -9.63 2.47
CA LEU A 38 10.70 -8.44 2.70
C LEU A 38 10.69 -8.01 4.19
N THR A 39 9.56 -8.14 4.88
CA THR A 39 9.47 -7.84 6.32
C THR A 39 10.30 -8.80 7.15
N PHE A 40 10.29 -10.10 6.84
CA PHE A 40 11.15 -11.06 7.53
C PHE A 40 12.64 -10.78 7.31
N VAL A 41 13.03 -10.35 6.11
CA VAL A 41 14.41 -9.95 5.83
C VAL A 41 14.80 -8.72 6.67
N ALA A 42 13.92 -7.72 6.79
CA ALA A 42 14.18 -6.54 7.62
C ALA A 42 14.34 -6.91 9.10
N PHE A 43 13.48 -7.78 9.64
CA PHE A 43 13.61 -8.25 11.02
C PHE A 43 14.84 -9.14 11.23
N GLY A 44 15.17 -9.99 10.26
CA GLY A 44 16.39 -10.78 10.29
C GLY A 44 17.64 -9.90 10.36
N LEU A 45 17.67 -8.82 9.59
CA LEU A 45 18.77 -7.85 9.59
C LEU A 45 18.94 -7.14 10.94
N VAL A 46 17.83 -6.81 11.61
CA VAL A 46 17.85 -6.18 12.95
C VAL A 46 18.22 -7.19 14.04
N ALA A 47 17.84 -8.47 13.88
CA ALA A 47 18.16 -9.53 14.82
C ALA A 47 19.63 -9.98 14.77
N MET A 48 20.31 -9.75 13.63
CA MET A 48 21.75 -9.85 13.54
C MET A 48 22.33 -8.61 14.23
N ASP A 49 23.21 -8.81 15.23
CA ASP A 49 23.80 -7.75 16.08
C ASP A 49 24.82 -6.87 15.31
N VAL A 50 24.41 -6.38 14.14
CA VAL A 50 25.14 -5.54 13.21
C VAL A 50 25.04 -4.09 13.68
N SER A 51 26.07 -3.29 13.40
CA SER A 51 26.08 -1.87 13.80
C SER A 51 24.80 -1.14 13.33
N PRO A 52 24.11 -0.43 14.24
CA PRO A 52 22.86 0.29 13.95
C PRO A 52 22.98 1.29 12.78
N GLN A 53 24.17 1.84 12.57
CA GLN A 53 24.44 2.80 11.49
C GLN A 53 24.24 2.19 10.10
N PHE A 54 24.41 0.87 9.96
CA PHE A 54 24.17 0.16 8.70
C PHE A 54 22.73 -0.38 8.63
N VAL A 55 22.19 -0.85 9.75
CA VAL A 55 20.84 -1.45 9.81
C VAL A 55 19.76 -0.41 9.53
N ILE A 56 19.83 0.76 10.18
CA ILE A 56 18.81 1.82 10.08
C ILE A 56 18.53 2.25 8.63
N PRO A 57 19.53 2.67 7.82
CA PRO A 57 19.26 3.12 6.45
C PRO A 57 18.74 2.00 5.56
N ILE A 58 19.21 0.74 5.75
CA ILE A 58 18.72 -0.41 4.98
C ILE A 58 17.25 -0.68 5.30
N VAL A 59 16.89 -0.72 6.58
CA VAL A 59 15.51 -0.96 7.01
C VAL A 59 14.58 0.16 6.55
N ILE A 60 15.00 1.43 6.61
CA ILE A 60 14.22 2.55 6.08
C ILE A 60 14.03 2.42 4.57
N GLY A 61 15.08 2.05 3.82
CA GLY A 61 14.99 1.80 2.39
C GLY A 61 14.00 0.67 2.06
N MET A 62 14.05 -0.43 2.80
CA MET A 62 13.11 -1.54 2.68
C MET A 62 11.67 -1.11 3.03
N ALA A 63 11.49 -0.30 4.07
CA ALA A 63 10.19 0.25 4.45
C ALA A 63 9.61 1.17 3.36
N PHE A 64 10.45 1.93 2.67
CA PHE A 64 10.00 2.76 1.55
C PHE A 64 9.52 1.91 0.37
N ILE A 65 10.28 0.86 0.02
CA ILE A 65 9.87 -0.13 -1.00
C ILE A 65 8.55 -0.78 -0.61
N GLN A 66 8.38 -1.15 0.67
CA GLN A 66 7.13 -1.70 1.19
C GLN A 66 5.97 -0.74 0.94
N VAL A 67 6.07 0.51 1.34
CA VAL A 67 5.01 1.51 1.14
C VAL A 67 4.61 1.63 -0.34
N ILE A 68 5.58 1.65 -1.26
CA ILE A 68 5.32 1.69 -2.70
C ILE A 68 4.59 0.43 -3.17
N LEU A 69 5.06 -0.76 -2.79
CA LEU A 69 4.44 -2.04 -3.17
C LEU A 69 3.00 -2.15 -2.64
N GLN A 70 2.77 -1.67 -1.41
CA GLN A 70 1.46 -1.62 -0.78
C GLN A 70 0.52 -0.73 -1.61
N PHE A 71 0.94 0.49 -1.94
CA PHE A 71 0.14 1.39 -2.76
C PHE A 71 -0.11 0.85 -4.18
N TYR A 72 0.90 0.26 -4.84
CA TYR A 72 0.77 -0.20 -6.21
C TYR A 72 -0.18 -1.42 -6.36
N TYR A 73 -0.05 -2.41 -5.47
CA TYR A 73 -0.79 -3.68 -5.60
C TYR A 73 -2.08 -3.72 -4.80
N PHE A 74 -2.13 -3.21 -3.57
CA PHE A 74 -3.39 -3.19 -2.83
C PHE A 74 -4.34 -2.11 -3.35
N MET A 75 -3.80 -0.95 -3.70
CA MET A 75 -4.61 0.19 -4.10
C MET A 75 -4.95 0.24 -5.59
N HIS A 76 -4.71 -0.86 -6.34
CA HIS A 76 -5.04 -1.05 -7.76
C HIS A 76 -4.76 0.21 -8.63
N MET A 77 -3.72 0.98 -8.29
CA MET A 77 -3.39 2.23 -9.01
C MET A 77 -3.01 2.00 -10.47
N LYS A 78 -2.83 0.74 -10.87
CA LYS A 78 -2.59 0.31 -12.25
C LYS A 78 -3.84 0.34 -13.13
N ASP A 79 -5.05 0.28 -12.56
CA ASP A 79 -6.29 0.23 -13.35
C ASP A 79 -6.76 1.60 -13.83
N LYS A 80 -7.20 1.65 -15.09
CA LYS A 80 -7.64 2.88 -15.77
C LYS A 80 -8.99 3.31 -15.21
N GLY A 81 -9.06 4.52 -14.65
CA GLY A 81 -10.29 5.12 -14.08
C GLY A 81 -10.17 5.57 -12.62
N HIS A 82 -9.09 5.22 -11.92
CA HIS A 82 -8.86 5.57 -10.51
C HIS A 82 -8.08 6.88 -10.30
N GLU A 83 -8.24 7.88 -11.15
CA GLU A 83 -7.55 9.17 -10.96
C GLU A 83 -7.96 9.87 -9.67
N PHE A 84 -9.24 9.80 -9.32
CA PHE A 84 -9.75 10.41 -8.09
C PHE A 84 -9.17 9.74 -6.83
N ALA A 85 -9.04 8.41 -6.82
CA ALA A 85 -8.42 7.68 -5.72
C ALA A 85 -6.92 8.03 -5.56
N LYS A 86 -6.19 8.14 -6.69
CA LYS A 86 -4.79 8.59 -6.70
C LYS A 86 -4.63 9.99 -6.12
N LEU A 87 -5.52 10.91 -6.48
CA LEU A 87 -5.52 12.28 -5.96
C LEU A 87 -5.72 12.31 -4.44
N PHE A 88 -6.66 11.52 -3.92
CA PHE A 88 -6.87 11.41 -2.47
C PHE A 88 -5.67 10.83 -1.73
N ILE A 89 -5.03 9.80 -2.28
CA ILE A 89 -3.82 9.20 -1.68
C ILE A 89 -2.70 10.23 -1.66
N MET A 90 -2.45 10.92 -2.77
CA MET A 90 -1.40 11.93 -2.86
C MET A 90 -1.63 13.08 -1.86
N THR A 91 -2.88 13.55 -1.78
CA THR A 91 -3.28 14.60 -0.83
C THR A 91 -3.15 14.11 0.62
N GLY A 92 -3.55 12.87 0.90
CA GLY A 92 -3.39 12.26 2.22
C GLY A 92 -1.94 12.12 2.64
N ILE A 93 -1.05 11.70 1.73
CA ILE A 93 0.40 11.62 1.97
C ILE A 93 0.95 13.02 2.27
N PHE A 94 0.55 14.03 1.50
CA PHE A 94 0.96 15.42 1.74
C PHE A 94 0.61 15.87 3.16
N PHE A 95 -0.66 15.77 3.56
CA PHE A 95 -1.08 16.18 4.91
C PHE A 95 -0.45 15.32 6.01
N ALA A 96 -0.30 14.01 5.81
CA ALA A 96 0.36 13.13 6.77
C ALA A 96 1.81 13.57 7.01
N LEU A 97 2.58 13.83 5.94
CA LEU A 97 3.94 14.33 6.05
C LEU A 97 3.99 15.73 6.69
N SER A 98 3.10 16.64 6.28
CA SER A 98 3.04 17.99 6.86
C SER A 98 2.76 17.94 8.36
N PHE A 99 1.83 17.10 8.82
CA PHE A 99 1.54 16.97 10.25
C PHE A 99 2.70 16.33 11.01
N VAL A 100 3.28 15.25 10.51
CA VAL A 100 4.45 14.62 11.16
C VAL A 100 5.58 15.63 11.34
N VAL A 101 5.93 16.39 10.30
CA VAL A 101 6.97 17.42 10.38
C VAL A 101 6.58 18.53 11.35
N THR A 102 5.34 19.02 11.29
CA THR A 102 4.85 20.11 12.14
C THR A 102 4.85 19.70 13.62
N PHE A 103 4.40 18.49 13.95
CA PHE A 103 4.37 18.01 15.34
C PHE A 103 5.77 17.71 15.87
N ILE A 104 6.67 17.12 15.06
CA ILE A 104 8.08 16.98 15.44
C ILE A 104 8.67 18.36 15.73
N TYR A 105 8.36 19.35 14.90
CA TYR A 105 8.81 20.72 15.11
C TYR A 105 8.26 21.31 16.41
N ILE A 106 6.94 21.36 16.60
CA ILE A 106 6.31 21.99 17.77
C ILE A 106 6.70 21.29 19.09
N VAL A 107 6.73 19.96 19.12
CA VAL A 107 6.89 19.20 20.38
C VAL A 107 8.36 19.08 20.79
N TRP A 108 9.29 18.90 19.83
CA TRP A 108 10.68 18.57 20.16
C TRP A 108 11.72 19.60 19.75
N ILE A 109 11.48 20.40 18.71
CA ILE A 109 12.49 21.33 18.17
C ILE A 109 12.16 22.80 18.44
N GLY A 110 10.87 23.13 18.52
CA GLY A 110 10.35 24.47 18.73
C GLY A 110 10.68 24.92 20.14
N LYS A 111 11.46 26.01 20.25
CA LYS A 111 11.57 26.72 21.52
C LYS A 111 10.18 27.20 21.93
N PRO A 112 9.81 27.14 23.23
CA PRO A 112 8.59 27.78 23.70
C PRO A 112 8.66 29.24 23.26
N ILE A 113 7.65 29.66 22.48
CA ILE A 113 7.47 31.05 22.07
C ILE A 113 7.14 31.87 23.32
#